data_AF-A0A241V009-F1
#
_entry.id   AF-A0A241V009-F1
#
_cell.length_a   1.000
_cell.length_b   1.000
_cell.length_c   1.000
_cell.angle_alpha   90.00
_cell.angle_beta   90.00
_cell.angle_gamma   90.00
#
_symmetry.space_group_name_H-M   'P 1'
#
loop_
_entity.id
_entity.type
_entity.pdbx_description
1 polymer ?
#
loop_
_entity_poly.entity_id
_entity_poly.type
_entity_poly.pdbx_seq_one_letter_code
_entity_poly.pdbx_strand_id
1 'polypeptide(L)'
;MLHNTQTQVKNNTQDLVNSAELSATRVQNPTVQMIGSDGRYKTLKEFYPFYLSQHADSTCRRLHFVGTTCVIGVAAIAAMTKNPKVLWALPVVGYGFAWIGHFFFEHNKPATFKQPFFSLVCDFKMYKDILLKRVDW
;
A
#
# COMPACT_ATOMS: atom_id res chain seq x y z
N MET A 1 27.98 -37.97 44.84
CA MET A 1 28.10 -37.47 43.45
C MET A 1 26.73 -37.38 42.75
N LEU A 2 25.67 -36.92 43.42
CA LEU A 2 24.30 -36.91 42.86
C LEU A 2 23.73 -35.49 42.60
N HIS A 3 24.38 -34.44 43.09
CA HIS A 3 23.94 -33.06 42.90
C HIS A 3 24.29 -32.44 41.53
N ASN A 4 25.17 -33.08 40.74
CA ASN A 4 25.58 -32.55 39.44
C ASN A 4 24.65 -32.99 38.30
N THR A 5 23.98 -34.13 38.43
CA THR A 5 23.15 -34.71 37.36
C THR A 5 21.83 -33.96 37.16
N GLN A 6 21.21 -33.47 38.24
CA GLN A 6 19.96 -32.70 38.12
C GLN A 6 20.18 -31.33 37.47
N THR A 7 21.35 -30.71 37.70
CA THR A 7 21.71 -29.43 37.09
C THR A 7 21.94 -29.59 35.59
N GLN A 8 22.60 -30.67 35.16
CA GLN A 8 22.83 -30.97 33.74
C GLN A 8 21.52 -31.25 32.97
N VAL A 9 20.58 -31.97 33.59
CA VAL A 9 19.26 -32.25 32.97
C VAL A 9 18.43 -30.97 32.81
N LYS A 10 18.46 -30.06 33.79
CA LYS A 10 17.75 -28.77 33.71
C LYS A 10 18.32 -27.88 32.60
N ASN A 11 19.64 -27.84 32.46
CA ASN A 11 20.31 -27.05 31.43
C ASN A 11 19.99 -27.58 30.01
N ASN A 12 20.09 -28.90 29.81
CA ASN A 12 19.72 -29.53 28.53
C ASN A 12 18.24 -29.33 28.17
N THR A 13 17.35 -29.37 29.17
CA THR A 13 15.92 -29.14 28.93
C THR A 13 15.69 -27.68 28.50
N GLN A 14 16.36 -26.73 29.15
CA GLN A 14 16.29 -25.32 28.76
C GLN A 14 16.86 -25.07 27.36
N ASP A 15 17.95 -25.73 26.99
CA ASP A 15 18.56 -25.61 25.66
C ASP A 15 17.67 -26.19 24.55
N LEU A 16 16.96 -27.28 24.83
CA LEU A 16 15.97 -27.85 23.91
C LEU A 16 14.74 -26.95 23.76
N VAL A 17 14.26 -26.33 24.85
CA VAL A 17 13.15 -25.38 24.83
C VAL A 17 13.55 -24.11 24.07
N ASN A 18 14.75 -23.58 24.30
CA ASN A 18 15.27 -22.42 23.58
C ASN A 18 15.47 -22.71 22.09
N SER A 19 15.91 -23.93 21.72
CA SER A 19 16.05 -24.36 20.31
C SER A 19 14.71 -24.57 19.61
N ALA A 20 13.69 -25.04 20.35
CA ALA A 20 12.32 -25.16 19.88
C ALA A 20 11.66 -23.78 19.70
N GLU A 21 11.88 -22.83 20.62
CA GLU A 21 11.45 -21.44 20.47
C GLU A 21 12.19 -20.72 19.32
N LEU A 22 13.49 -20.97 19.12
CA LEU A 22 14.24 -20.42 17.98
C LEU A 22 13.70 -20.92 16.63
N SER A 23 13.19 -22.15 16.60
CA SER A 23 12.58 -22.78 15.43
C SER A 23 11.13 -22.32 15.21
N ALA A 24 10.36 -22.12 16.27
CA ALA A 24 8.98 -21.59 16.22
C ALA A 24 8.92 -20.08 15.90
N THR A 25 9.94 -19.31 16.30
CA THR A 25 10.05 -17.87 16.00
C THR A 25 10.60 -17.62 14.58
N ARG A 26 11.14 -18.65 13.91
CA ARG A 26 11.62 -18.57 12.52
C ARG A 26 10.61 -19.06 11.49
N VAL A 27 9.32 -18.87 11.76
CA VAL A 27 8.41 -18.57 10.64
C VAL A 27 8.56 -17.08 10.38
N GLN A 28 9.66 -16.70 9.70
CA GLN A 28 9.68 -15.43 8.98
C GLN A 28 8.58 -15.55 7.94
N ASN A 29 7.40 -15.07 8.32
CA ASN A 29 6.28 -14.90 7.43
C ASN A 29 6.81 -14.11 6.21
N PRO A 30 6.76 -14.64 4.98
CA PRO A 30 7.37 -13.99 3.82
C PRO A 30 6.74 -12.64 3.47
N THR A 31 5.71 -12.20 4.21
CA THR A 31 5.18 -10.82 4.20
C THR A 31 6.12 -9.79 4.87
N VAL A 32 7.16 -10.21 5.60
CA VAL A 32 7.93 -9.37 6.53
C VAL A 32 9.25 -8.81 5.93
N GLN A 33 9.32 -8.60 4.61
CA GLN A 33 10.40 -7.77 4.01
C GLN A 33 9.89 -6.71 3.02
N MET A 34 8.58 -6.44 2.97
CA MET A 34 8.02 -5.43 2.05
C MET A 34 8.12 -4.00 2.57
N ILE A 35 8.43 -3.84 3.85
CA ILE A 35 8.47 -2.57 4.57
C ILE A 35 9.90 -2.37 5.03
N GLY A 36 10.54 -1.28 4.61
CA GLY A 36 11.86 -0.89 5.07
C GLY A 36 11.90 -0.71 6.59
N SER A 37 13.11 -0.66 7.17
CA SER A 37 13.32 -0.42 8.60
C SER A 37 12.69 0.87 9.13
N ASP A 38 12.25 1.76 8.22
CA ASP A 38 11.57 3.03 8.45
C ASP A 38 10.04 2.96 8.27
N GLY A 39 9.45 1.77 8.07
CA GLY A 39 8.00 1.64 7.91
C GLY A 39 7.46 1.99 6.51
N ARG A 40 8.35 2.22 5.52
CA ARG A 40 7.98 2.64 4.16
C ARG A 40 8.28 1.56 3.12
N TYR A 41 7.49 1.54 2.05
CA TYR A 41 7.76 0.68 0.90
C TYR A 41 8.93 1.24 0.10
N LYS A 42 9.90 0.39 -0.24
CA LYS A 42 11.10 0.81 -0.99
C LYS A 42 10.85 0.81 -2.50
N THR A 43 9.90 0.02 -2.99
CA THR A 43 9.56 -0.05 -4.41
C THR A 43 8.06 0.05 -4.66
N LEU A 44 7.69 0.58 -5.83
CA LEU A 44 6.30 0.62 -6.30
C LEU A 44 5.69 -0.77 -6.44
N LYS A 45 6.51 -1.78 -6.78
CA LYS A 45 6.07 -3.17 -6.94
C LYS A 45 5.58 -3.76 -5.61
N GLU A 46 6.19 -3.34 -4.51
CA GLU A 46 5.81 -3.76 -3.16
C GLU A 46 4.61 -2.97 -2.62
N PHE A 47 4.51 -1.69 -2.99
CA PHE A 47 3.40 -0.83 -2.58
C PHE A 47 2.10 -1.14 -3.33
N TYR A 48 2.16 -1.54 -4.60
CA TYR A 48 0.97 -1.71 -5.43
C TYR A 48 -0.05 -2.75 -4.91
N PRO A 49 0.34 -3.93 -4.42
CA PRO A 49 -0.59 -4.87 -3.80
C PRO A 49 -1.27 -4.30 -2.55
N PHE A 50 -0.52 -3.59 -1.69
CA PHE A 50 -1.09 -2.90 -0.54
C PHE A 50 -2.07 -1.80 -0.99
N TYR A 51 -1.70 -1.01 -1.99
CA TYR A 51 -2.56 0.01 -2.57
C TYR A 51 -3.86 -0.60 -3.12
N LEU A 52 -3.80 -1.71 -3.86
CA LEU A 52 -5.00 -2.40 -4.35
C LEU A 52 -5.86 -2.96 -3.23
N SER A 53 -5.27 -3.47 -2.14
CA SER A 53 -6.05 -3.90 -0.97
C SER A 53 -6.79 -2.75 -0.28
N GLN A 54 -6.25 -1.53 -0.38
CA GLN A 54 -6.92 -0.33 0.11
C GLN A 54 -8.02 0.16 -0.83
N HIS A 55 -8.09 -0.36 -2.07
CA HIS A 55 -9.08 -0.04 -3.10
C HIS A 55 -9.88 -1.30 -3.49
N ALA A 56 -10.31 -2.05 -2.48
CA ALA A 56 -11.04 -3.30 -2.69
C ALA A 56 -12.47 -3.06 -3.18
N ASP A 57 -13.06 -1.90 -2.87
CA ASP A 57 -14.39 -1.54 -3.33
C ASP A 57 -14.39 -1.06 -4.79
N SER A 58 -15.33 -1.59 -5.58
CA SER A 58 -15.46 -1.24 -7.00
C SER A 58 -15.89 0.21 -7.22
N THR A 59 -16.72 0.77 -6.33
CA THR A 59 -17.14 2.17 -6.43
C THR A 59 -15.98 3.11 -6.13
N CYS A 60 -15.13 2.76 -5.15
CA CYS A 60 -13.89 3.50 -4.89
C CYS A 60 -12.97 3.50 -6.12
N ARG A 61 -12.73 2.34 -6.75
CA ARG A 61 -11.91 2.26 -7.97
C ARG A 61 -12.49 3.05 -9.14
N ARG A 62 -13.81 3.01 -9.34
CA ARG A 62 -14.49 3.83 -10.35
C ARG A 62 -14.33 5.33 -10.11
N LEU A 63 -14.45 5.77 -8.86
CA LEU A 63 -14.26 7.19 -8.50
C LEU A 63 -12.82 7.64 -8.75
N HIS A 64 -11.84 6.80 -8.43
CA HIS A 64 -10.44 7.04 -8.77
C HIS A 64 -10.18 7.06 -10.28
N PHE A 65 -10.82 6.17 -11.02
CA PHE A 65 -10.74 6.16 -12.48
C PHE A 65 -11.28 7.46 -13.07
N VAL A 66 -12.49 7.87 -12.66
CA VAL A 66 -13.11 9.14 -13.10
C VAL A 66 -12.25 10.34 -12.69
N GLY A 67 -11.79 10.38 -11.44
CA GLY A 67 -10.91 11.44 -10.95
C GLY A 67 -9.62 11.55 -11.76
N THR A 68 -8.99 10.42 -12.08
CA THR A 68 -7.78 10.37 -12.93
C THR A 68 -8.07 10.83 -14.35
N THR A 69 -9.19 10.42 -14.95
CA THR A 69 -9.63 10.92 -16.26
C THR A 69 -9.84 12.43 -16.25
N CYS A 70 -10.47 12.98 -15.22
CA CYS A 70 -10.66 14.42 -15.09
C CYS A 70 -9.33 15.17 -14.95
N VAL A 71 -8.39 14.64 -14.16
CA VAL A 71 -7.02 15.17 -14.03
C VAL A 71 -6.30 15.19 -15.39
N ILE A 72 -6.38 14.10 -16.16
CA ILE A 72 -5.83 14.02 -17.52
C ILE A 72 -6.52 15.05 -18.44
N GLY A 73 -7.84 15.18 -18.37
CA GLY A 73 -8.61 16.15 -19.16
C GLY A 73 -8.22 17.60 -18.85
N VAL A 74 -8.09 17.96 -17.58
CA VAL A 74 -7.63 19.30 -17.14
C VAL A 74 -6.20 19.55 -17.63
N ALA A 75 -5.30 18.56 -17.53
CA ALA A 75 -3.94 18.68 -18.04
C ALA A 75 -3.91 18.87 -19.57
N ALA A 76 -4.75 18.15 -20.31
CA ALA A 76 -4.89 18.31 -21.76
C ALA A 76 -5.41 19.71 -22.13
N ILE A 77 -6.42 20.22 -21.43
CA ILE A 77 -6.94 21.58 -21.62
C ILE A 77 -5.85 22.62 -21.32
N ALA A 78 -5.10 22.46 -20.23
CA ALA A 78 -4.00 23.35 -19.89
C ALA A 78 -2.93 23.39 -20.99
N ALA A 79 -2.60 22.23 -21.58
CA ALA A 79 -1.65 22.13 -22.69
C ALA A 79 -2.18 22.78 -23.98
N MET A 80 -3.46 22.54 -24.32
CA MET A 80 -4.08 23.13 -25.52
C MET A 80 -4.23 24.64 -25.43
N THR A 81 -4.61 25.15 -24.25
CA THR A 81 -4.80 26.59 -24.00
C THR A 81 -3.50 27.31 -23.66
N LYS A 82 -2.39 26.58 -23.43
CA LYS A 82 -1.11 27.08 -22.88
C LYS A 82 -1.28 27.95 -21.63
N ASN A 83 -2.37 27.73 -20.89
CA ASN A 83 -2.73 28.54 -19.74
C ASN A 83 -2.45 27.76 -18.45
N PRO A 84 -1.33 28.02 -17.76
CA PRO A 84 -0.98 27.30 -16.54
C PRO A 84 -1.97 27.56 -15.40
N LYS A 85 -2.85 28.57 -15.50
CA LYS A 85 -3.89 28.82 -14.49
C LYS A 85 -4.87 27.65 -14.40
N VAL A 86 -5.08 26.90 -15.48
CA VAL A 86 -5.94 25.71 -15.52
C VAL A 86 -5.39 24.59 -14.62
N LEU A 87 -4.07 24.54 -14.39
CA LEU A 87 -3.44 23.56 -13.50
C LEU A 87 -3.86 23.71 -12.04
N TRP A 88 -4.34 24.89 -11.62
CA TRP A 88 -4.88 25.09 -10.26
C TRP A 88 -6.15 24.28 -10.01
N ALA A 89 -6.85 23.86 -11.07
CA ALA A 89 -8.00 22.97 -10.94
C ALA A 89 -7.57 21.51 -10.67
N LEU A 90 -6.34 21.10 -10.97
CA LEU A 90 -5.86 19.73 -10.76
C LEU A 90 -5.97 19.26 -9.31
N PRO A 91 -5.47 19.99 -8.29
CA PRO A 91 -5.62 19.55 -6.90
C PRO A 91 -7.08 19.48 -6.50
N VAL A 92 -7.92 20.46 -6.90
CA VAL A 92 -9.35 20.49 -6.53
C VAL A 92 -10.10 19.29 -7.12
N VAL A 93 -9.90 19.01 -8.40
CA VAL A 93 -10.55 17.92 -9.12
C VAL A 93 -10.00 16.57 -8.65
N GLY A 94 -8.67 16.41 -8.61
CA GLY A 94 -8.03 15.17 -8.19
C GLY A 94 -8.35 14.80 -6.74
N TYR A 95 -8.19 15.73 -5.80
CA TYR A 95 -8.52 15.46 -4.39
C TYR A 95 -10.02 15.30 -4.19
N GLY A 96 -10.86 16.10 -4.85
CA GLY A 96 -12.32 16.04 -4.67
C GLY A 96 -12.87 14.64 -4.96
N PHE A 97 -12.54 14.08 -6.12
CA PHE A 97 -13.03 12.75 -6.51
C PHE A 97 -12.40 11.62 -5.69
N ALA A 98 -11.09 11.68 -5.43
CA ALA A 98 -10.39 10.67 -4.61
C ALA A 98 -10.87 10.65 -3.16
N TRP A 99 -11.19 11.82 -2.59
CA TRP A 99 -11.70 11.92 -1.22
C TRP A 99 -13.13 11.42 -1.11
N ILE A 100 -14.00 11.68 -2.09
CA ILE A 100 -15.35 11.11 -2.09
C ILE A 100 -15.27 9.58 -2.08
N GLY A 101 -14.38 8.95 -2.85
CA GLY A 101 -14.18 7.50 -2.82
C GLY A 101 -13.81 6.98 -1.42
N HIS A 102 -12.75 7.53 -0.84
CA HIS A 102 -12.24 7.03 0.45
C HIS A 102 -13.12 7.37 1.65
N PHE A 103 -13.72 8.56 1.71
CA PHE A 103 -14.49 8.98 2.87
C PHE A 103 -15.94 8.48 2.84
N PHE A 104 -16.56 8.34 1.66
CA PHE A 104 -17.95 7.88 1.58
C PHE A 104 -18.09 6.36 1.45
N PHE A 105 -17.14 5.68 0.77
CA PHE A 105 -17.30 4.26 0.45
C PHE A 105 -16.40 3.36 1.30
N GLU A 106 -15.12 3.70 1.43
CA GLU A 106 -14.18 2.84 2.17
C GLU A 106 -14.00 3.22 3.63
N HIS A 107 -14.42 4.42 4.05
CA HIS A 107 -14.18 4.98 5.39
C HIS A 107 -12.73 4.81 5.87
N ASN A 108 -11.78 4.74 4.94
CA ASN A 108 -10.37 4.47 5.23
C ASN A 108 -9.54 5.74 5.08
N LYS A 109 -8.47 5.85 5.88
CA LYS A 109 -7.51 6.96 5.74
C LYS A 109 -6.78 6.83 4.39
N PRO A 110 -6.78 7.88 3.54
CA PRO A 110 -6.12 7.85 2.24
C PRO A 110 -4.65 7.39 2.37
N ALA A 111 -4.24 6.41 1.55
CA ALA A 111 -2.84 5.98 1.49
C ALA A 111 -1.90 7.13 1.06
N THR A 112 -2.46 8.20 0.48
CA THR A 112 -1.80 9.47 0.18
C THR A 112 -1.04 10.05 1.37
N PHE A 113 -1.51 9.83 2.61
CA PHE A 113 -0.82 10.31 3.82
C PHE A 113 0.48 9.57 4.13
N LYS A 114 0.67 8.34 3.62
CA LYS A 114 1.92 7.58 3.80
C LYS A 114 2.95 7.96 2.76
N GLN A 115 2.57 7.90 1.48
CA GLN A 115 3.45 8.21 0.34
C GLN A 115 2.65 8.84 -0.81
N PRO A 116 2.55 10.18 -0.88
CA PRO A 116 1.69 10.85 -1.87
C PRO A 116 2.14 10.59 -3.30
N PHE A 117 3.45 10.58 -3.57
CA PHE A 117 3.97 10.31 -4.91
C PHE A 117 3.73 8.85 -5.35
N PHE A 118 3.95 7.88 -4.46
CA PHE A 118 3.71 6.47 -4.78
C PHE A 118 2.22 6.20 -5.01
N SER A 119 1.35 6.84 -4.22
CA SER A 119 -0.11 6.74 -4.39
C SER A 119 -0.52 7.26 -5.76
N LEU A 120 -0.05 8.45 -6.16
CA LEU A 120 -0.34 9.02 -7.48
C LEU A 120 0.12 8.11 -8.62
N VAL A 121 1.33 7.55 -8.54
CA VAL A 121 1.82 6.59 -9.55
C VAL A 121 0.97 5.32 -9.56
N CYS A 122 0.51 4.85 -8.41
CA CYS A 122 -0.40 3.71 -8.30
C CYS A 122 -1.80 4.02 -8.86
N ASP A 123 -2.32 5.24 -8.75
CA ASP A 123 -3.57 5.67 -9.38
C ASP A 123 -3.47 5.50 -10.91
N PHE A 124 -2.40 6.03 -11.52
CA PHE A 124 -2.16 5.85 -12.97
C PHE A 124 -1.94 4.39 -13.37
N LYS A 125 -1.25 3.62 -12.52
CA LYS A 125 -1.04 2.19 -12.76
C LYS A 125 -2.35 1.42 -12.70
N MET A 126 -3.21 1.70 -11.72
CA MET A 126 -4.54 1.12 -11.59
C MET A 126 -5.43 1.54 -12.76
N TYR A 127 -5.41 2.81 -13.15
CA TYR A 127 -6.11 3.31 -14.35
C TYR A 127 -5.71 2.52 -15.61
N LYS A 128 -4.41 2.31 -15.83
CA LYS A 128 -3.91 1.49 -16.93
C LYS A 128 -4.33 0.02 -16.79
N ASP A 129 -4.25 -0.56 -15.60
CA ASP A 129 -4.60 -1.96 -15.39
C ASP A 129 -6.12 -2.20 -15.57
N ILE A 130 -6.98 -1.22 -15.25
CA ILE A 130 -8.42 -1.21 -15.57
C ILE A 130 -8.63 -1.14 -17.08
N LEU A 131 -7.94 -0.22 -17.78
CA LEU A 131 -8.03 -0.12 -19.26
C LEU A 131 -7.59 -1.42 -19.96
N LEU A 132 -6.60 -2.11 -19.39
CA LEU A 132 -6.12 -3.40 -19.87
C LEU A 132 -6.98 -4.59 -19.41
N LYS A 133 -8.10 -4.35 -18.71
CA LYS A 133 -8.98 -5.38 -18.12
C LYS A 133 -8.25 -6.38 -17.22
N ARG A 134 -7.18 -5.95 -16.55
CA ARG A 134 -6.43 -6.75 -15.58
C ARG A 134 -7.00 -6.63 -14.17
N VAL A 135 -7.74 -5.55 -13.91
CA VAL A 135 -8.42 -5.24 -12.65
C VAL A 135 -9.82 -4.77 -12.99
N ASP A 136 -10.81 -5.30 -12.28
CA ASP A 136 -12.20 -4.88 -12.44
C ASP A 136 -12.41 -3.47 -11.86
N TRP A 137 -13.17 -2.65 -12.57
CA TRP A 137 -13.56 -1.30 -12.15
C TRP A 137 -14.61 -1.33 -11.04
#